data_AF-A0A259IRH5-F1
#
_entry.id   AF-A0A259IRH5-F1
#
_cell.length_a   1.000
_cell.length_b   1.000
_cell.length_c   1.000
_cell.angle_alpha   90.00
_cell.angle_beta   90.00
_cell.angle_gamma   90.00
#
_symmetry.space_group_name_H-M   'P 1'
#
loop_
_entity.id
_entity.type
_entity.pdbx_description
1 polymer ?
#
loop_
_entity_poly.entity_id
_entity_poly.type
_entity_poly.pdbx_seq_one_letter_code
_entity_poly.pdbx_strand_id
1 'polypeptide(L)'
;MARVQIDQDEAVLPVAQLRDIAAARRTGCPFHDVREMLREVGLRPTRQRLALGWLLFAKGDRHVTAEMLHEEAIRARFPVSLATVYNTLHQFTEVSLLREVAVDG
;
A
#
# COMPACT_ATOMS: atom_id res chain seq x y z
N MET A 1 -29.06 4.08 15.92
CA MET A 1 -29.03 4.69 14.58
C MET A 1 -28.14 5.92 14.65
N ALA A 2 -26.87 5.79 14.29
CA ALA A 2 -25.93 6.93 14.26
C ALA A 2 -25.53 7.18 12.82
N ARG A 3 -25.99 8.31 12.28
CA ARG A 3 -25.61 8.85 10.98
C ARG A 3 -24.15 9.30 11.09
N VAL A 4 -23.26 8.70 10.30
CA VAL A 4 -21.91 9.22 10.12
C VAL A 4 -21.99 10.29 9.02
N GLN A 5 -21.96 11.55 9.43
CA GLN A 5 -21.59 12.65 8.55
C GLN A 5 -20.08 12.58 8.37
N ILE A 6 -19.62 12.24 7.16
CA ILE A 6 -18.22 12.38 6.78
C ILE A 6 -18.04 13.86 6.43
N ASP A 7 -17.31 14.57 7.30
CA ASP A 7 -16.82 15.92 7.08
C ASP A 7 -15.97 15.94 5.81
N GLN A 8 -16.34 16.80 4.86
CA GLN A 8 -15.66 16.99 3.59
C GLN A 8 -14.63 18.12 3.73
N ASP A 9 -13.53 17.93 4.47
CA ASP A 9 -12.45 18.92 4.47
C ASP A 9 -11.10 18.39 4.98
N GLU A 10 -10.73 17.18 4.58
CA GLU A 10 -9.35 16.72 4.75
C GLU A 10 -8.65 16.79 3.39
N ALA A 11 -7.69 17.70 3.29
CA ALA A 11 -6.80 17.83 2.14
C ALA A 11 -5.96 16.55 1.98
N VAL A 12 -6.59 15.50 1.44
CA VAL A 12 -5.94 14.27 1.00
C VAL A 12 -5.03 14.68 -0.15
N LEU A 13 -3.72 14.71 0.11
CA LEU A 13 -2.73 14.76 -0.96
C LEU A 13 -3.07 13.62 -1.93
N PRO A 14 -3.37 13.90 -3.21
CA PRO A 14 -3.81 12.87 -4.14
C PRO A 14 -2.74 11.77 -4.22
N VAL A 15 -3.09 10.53 -3.84
CA VAL A 15 -2.24 9.34 -4.01
C VAL A 15 -1.68 9.22 -5.43
N ALA A 16 -2.43 9.76 -6.41
CA ALA A 16 -2.01 9.92 -7.80
C ALA A 16 -0.70 10.74 -7.95
N GLN A 17 -0.52 11.83 -7.20
CA GLN A 17 0.67 12.67 -7.26
C GLN A 17 1.91 11.97 -6.67
N LEU A 18 1.78 11.18 -5.59
CA LEU A 18 2.89 10.36 -5.08
C LEU A 18 3.29 9.27 -6.08
N ARG A 19 2.31 8.67 -6.77
CA ARG A 19 2.55 7.71 -7.84
C ARG A 19 3.26 8.32 -9.05
N ASP A 20 2.91 9.55 -9.43
CA ASP A 20 3.55 10.25 -10.54
C ASP A 20 5.00 10.65 -10.20
N ILE A 21 5.27 11.08 -8.97
CA ILE A 21 6.63 11.35 -8.48
C ILE A 21 7.46 10.05 -8.45
N ALA A 22 6.91 8.97 -7.91
CA ALA A 22 7.56 7.66 -7.91
C ALA A 22 7.75 7.10 -9.32
N ALA A 23 6.82 7.34 -10.25
CA ALA A 23 6.94 6.95 -11.65
C ALA A 23 8.02 7.72 -12.39
N ALA A 24 8.18 9.01 -12.12
CA ALA A 24 9.18 9.88 -12.72
C ALA A 24 10.61 9.64 -12.18
N ARG A 25 10.75 9.03 -11.00
CA ARG A 25 12.04 8.78 -10.34
C ARG A 25 12.50 7.32 -10.33
N ARG A 26 11.79 6.40 -11.01
CA ARG A 26 12.16 4.98 -11.01
C ARG A 26 13.58 4.82 -11.54
N THR A 27 14.50 4.43 -10.66
CA THR A 27 15.89 4.14 -11.04
C THR A 27 16.01 2.77 -11.72
N GLY A 28 14.89 2.14 -12.09
CA GLY A 28 14.79 0.83 -12.73
C GLY A 28 14.79 -0.36 -11.77
N CYS A 29 14.95 -0.14 -10.46
CA CYS A 29 14.94 -1.19 -9.44
C CYS A 29 13.70 -1.07 -8.53
N PRO A 30 12.70 -1.96 -8.67
CA PRO A 30 11.44 -1.88 -7.91
C PRO A 30 11.62 -1.84 -6.38
N PHE A 31 12.65 -2.52 -5.85
CA PHE A 31 12.93 -2.52 -4.41
C PHE A 31 13.47 -1.19 -3.89
N HIS A 32 14.22 -0.45 -4.72
CA HIS A 32 14.70 0.88 -4.37
C HIS A 32 13.52 1.87 -4.37
N ASP A 33 12.68 1.82 -5.40
CA ASP A 33 11.53 2.72 -5.55
C ASP A 33 10.54 2.55 -4.38
N VAL A 34 10.23 1.31 -3.98
CA VAL A 34 9.36 1.05 -2.81
C VAL A 34 10.01 1.55 -1.52
N ARG A 35 11.33 1.45 -1.37
CA ARG A 35 12.03 1.95 -0.18
C ARG A 35 11.91 3.46 -0.04
N GLU A 36 12.12 4.19 -1.13
CA GLU A 36 12.01 5.65 -1.13
C GLU A 36 10.58 6.08 -0.88
N MET A 37 9.61 5.47 -1.56
CA MET A 37 8.19 5.75 -1.34
C MET A 37 7.77 5.53 0.12
N LEU A 38 8.23 4.45 0.78
CA LEU A 38 7.97 4.25 2.22
C LEU A 38 8.58 5.37 3.08
N ARG A 39 9.79 5.84 2.74
CA ARG A 39 10.44 6.94 3.46
C ARG A 39 9.71 8.26 3.28
N GLU A 40 9.24 8.54 2.06
CA GLU A 40 8.51 9.77 1.72
C GLU A 40 7.20 9.90 2.54
N VAL A 41 6.54 8.79 2.84
CA VAL A 41 5.33 8.76 3.68
C VAL A 41 5.62 8.50 5.17
N GLY A 42 6.89 8.57 5.60
CA GLY A 42 7.29 8.42 7.01
C GLY A 42 7.29 6.98 7.55
N LEU A 43 7.08 5.97 6.71
CA LEU A 43 7.15 4.58 7.12
C LEU A 43 8.58 4.04 7.07
N ARG A 44 9.03 3.45 8.20
CA ARG A 44 10.29 2.71 8.22
C ARG A 44 10.25 1.55 7.19
N PRO A 45 11.25 1.43 6.29
CA PRO A 45 11.27 0.40 5.25
C PRO A 45 11.78 -0.94 5.81
N THR A 46 10.95 -1.62 6.59
CA THR A 46 11.25 -2.97 7.10
C THR A 46 11.21 -4.00 5.97
N ARG A 47 11.85 -5.16 6.15
CA ARG A 47 11.85 -6.22 5.12
C ARG A 47 10.44 -6.64 4.71
N GLN A 48 9.52 -6.73 5.66
CA GLN A 48 8.12 -7.11 5.41
C GLN A 48 7.37 -6.05 4.59
N ARG A 49 7.48 -4.77 4.98
CA ARG A 49 6.86 -3.66 4.23
C ARG A 49 7.42 -3.53 2.82
N LEU A 50 8.73 -3.75 2.65
CA LEU A 50 9.36 -3.76 1.33
C LEU A 50 8.84 -4.92 0.46
N ALA A 51 8.74 -6.14 1.02
CA ALA A 51 8.25 -7.30 0.29
C ALA A 51 6.78 -7.14 -0.13
N LEU A 52 5.92 -6.72 0.80
CA LEU A 52 4.49 -6.50 0.53
C LEU A 52 4.28 -5.29 -0.39
N GLY A 53 5.01 -4.20 -0.19
CA GLY A 53 4.99 -3.05 -1.10
C GLY A 53 5.43 -3.43 -2.51
N TRP A 54 6.47 -4.23 -2.66
CA TRP A 54 6.88 -4.72 -3.98
C TRP A 54 5.76 -5.54 -4.66
N LEU A 55 5.11 -6.46 -3.95
CA LEU A 55 4.00 -7.25 -4.50
C LEU A 55 2.77 -6.41 -4.88
N LEU A 56 2.51 -5.34 -4.14
CA LEU A 56 1.42 -4.40 -4.40
C LEU A 56 1.73 -3.51 -5.60
N PHE A 57 2.88 -2.87 -5.62
CA PHE A 57 3.18 -1.77 -6.54
C PHE A 57 3.88 -2.22 -7.83
N ALA A 58 4.48 -3.41 -7.89
CA ALA A 58 5.13 -3.91 -9.10
C ALA A 58 4.16 -4.31 -10.22
N LYS A 59 2.89 -4.61 -9.88
CA LYS A 59 1.86 -5.09 -10.83
C LYS A 59 0.92 -3.99 -11.32
N GLY A 60 1.13 -2.74 -10.91
CA GLY A 60 0.26 -1.62 -11.26
C GLY A 60 -1.09 -1.65 -10.52
N ASP A 61 -2.07 -0.97 -11.10
CA ASP A 61 -3.41 -0.82 -10.52
C ASP A 61 -4.22 -2.11 -10.49
N ARG A 62 -4.63 -2.53 -9.29
CA ARG A 62 -5.52 -3.67 -9.09
C ARG A 62 -6.19 -3.64 -7.73
N HIS A 63 -7.38 -4.24 -7.66
CA HIS A 63 -8.01 -4.59 -6.40
C HIS A 63 -7.33 -5.82 -5.80
N VAL A 64 -6.98 -5.75 -4.52
CA VAL A 64 -6.26 -6.81 -3.81
C VAL A 64 -6.89 -6.95 -2.43
N THR A 65 -7.27 -8.17 -2.06
CA THR A 65 -7.64 -8.50 -0.68
C THR A 65 -6.40 -8.92 0.12
N ALA A 66 -6.51 -8.91 1.45
CA ALA A 66 -5.44 -9.38 2.33
C ALA A 66 -5.06 -10.84 2.05
N GLU A 67 -6.04 -11.70 1.79
CA GLU A 67 -5.86 -13.12 1.49
C GLU A 67 -5.11 -13.29 0.16
N MET A 68 -5.50 -12.56 -0.88
CA MET A 68 -4.82 -12.58 -2.18
C MET A 68 -3.35 -12.17 -2.04
N LEU A 69 -3.08 -11.09 -1.30
CA LEU A 69 -1.71 -10.61 -1.09
C LEU A 69 -0.88 -11.60 -0.26
N HIS A 70 -1.49 -12.22 0.75
CA HIS A 70 -0.86 -13.25 1.55
C HIS A 70 -0.46 -14.47 0.69
N GLU A 71 -1.36 -14.98 -0.14
CA GLU A 71 -1.06 -16.08 -1.07
C GLU A 71 0.07 -15.74 -2.04
N GLU A 72 0.11 -14.49 -2.52
CA GLU A 72 1.21 -14.02 -3.37
C GLU A 72 2.55 -13.98 -2.62
N ALA A 73 2.55 -13.54 -1.35
CA ALA A 73 3.74 -13.54 -0.52
C ALA A 73 4.27 -14.97 -0.28
N ILE A 74 3.38 -15.92 0.02
CA ILE A 74 3.75 -17.33 0.17
C ILE A 74 4.33 -17.89 -1.14
N ARG A 75 3.69 -17.62 -2.29
CA ARG A 75 4.19 -18.04 -3.61
C ARG A 75 5.55 -17.43 -3.95
N ALA A 76 5.80 -16.19 -3.53
CA ALA A 76 7.07 -15.50 -3.68
C ALA A 76 8.13 -15.91 -2.63
N ARG A 77 7.84 -16.89 -1.76
CA ARG A 77 8.70 -17.35 -0.66
C ARG A 77 9.03 -16.27 0.38
N PHE A 78 8.10 -15.36 0.62
CA PHE A 78 8.16 -14.39 1.70
C PHE A 78 7.23 -14.82 2.84
N PRO A 79 7.75 -15.50 3.89
CA PRO A 79 6.93 -15.95 5.00
C PRO A 79 6.45 -14.75 5.81
N VAL A 80 5.14 -14.50 5.78
CA VAL A 80 4.45 -13.49 6.57
C VAL A 80 3.13 -14.07 7.05
N SER A 81 2.66 -13.66 8.23
CA SER A 81 1.33 -14.06 8.70
C SER A 81 0.26 -13.19 8.04
N LEU A 82 -0.97 -13.70 7.97
CA LEU A 82 -2.12 -12.92 7.51
C LEU A 82 -2.31 -11.64 8.36
N ALA A 83 -2.09 -11.70 9.67
CA ALA A 83 -2.10 -10.53 10.55
C ALA A 83 -1.05 -9.47 10.15
N THR A 84 0.14 -9.89 9.73
CA THR A 84 1.18 -8.98 9.22
C THR A 84 0.72 -8.29 7.94
N VAL A 85 0.02 -9.02 7.07
CA VAL A 85 -0.55 -8.48 5.83
C VAL A 85 -1.61 -7.43 6.15
N TYR A 86 -2.58 -7.76 7.01
CA TYR A 86 -3.60 -6.82 7.48
C TYR A 86 -3.00 -5.55 8.08
N ASN A 87 -2.05 -5.69 9.01
CA ASN A 87 -1.37 -4.55 9.62
C ASN A 87 -0.66 -3.66 8.59
N THR A 88 -0.04 -4.28 7.58
CA THR A 88 0.68 -3.53 6.55
C THR A 88 -0.28 -2.81 5.62
N LEU A 89 -1.36 -3.47 5.20
CA LEU A 89 -2.39 -2.85 4.36
C LEU A 89 -3.04 -1.67 5.09
N HIS A 90 -3.42 -1.86 6.36
CA HIS A 90 -3.96 -0.81 7.20
C HIS A 90 -3.01 0.39 7.30
N GLN A 91 -1.74 0.15 7.64
CA GLN A 91 -0.73 1.22 7.73
C GLN A 91 -0.50 1.94 6.41
N PHE A 92 -0.56 1.22 5.29
CA PHE A 92 -0.43 1.83 3.97
C PHE A 92 -1.65 2.69 3.63
N THR A 93 -2.86 2.30 4.06
CA THR A 93 -4.06 3.14 3.95
C THR A 93 -3.96 4.39 4.84
N GLU A 94 -3.50 4.25 6.09
CA GLU A 94 -3.32 5.39 7.03
C GLU A 94 -2.40 6.48 6.47
N VAL A 95 -1.37 6.09 5.71
CA VAL A 95 -0.44 7.04 5.08
C VAL A 95 -0.78 7.33 3.61
N SER A 96 -2.00 7.00 3.17
CA SER A 96 -2.50 7.26 1.82
C SER A 96 -1.66 6.63 0.68
N LEU A 97 -0.96 5.52 0.94
CA LEU A 97 -0.33 4.71 -0.12
C LEU A 97 -1.34 3.78 -0.81
N LEU A 98 -2.43 3.42 -0.12
CA LEU A 98 -3.52 2.61 -0.65
C LEU A 98 -4.85 3.33 -0.46
N ARG A 99 -5.79 3.07 -1.36
CA ARG A 99 -7.19 3.46 -1.22
C ARG A 99 -7.99 2.23 -0.81
N GLU A 100 -8.74 2.36 0.28
CA GLU A 100 -9.75 1.39 0.65
C GLU A 100 -10.97 1.53 -0.27
N VAL A 101 -11.47 0.40 -0.77
CA VAL A 101 -12.67 0.34 -1.62
C VAL A 101 -13.70 -0.50 -0.86
N ALA A 102 -14.78 0.12 -0.43
CA ALA A 102 -15.91 -0.60 0.14
C ALA A 102 -16.57 -1.42 -0.98
N VAL A 103 -16.76 -2.71 -0.72
CA VAL A 103 -17.57 -3.56 -1.59
C VAL A 103 -19.00 -3.42 -1.08
N ASP A 104 -19.79 -2.55 -1.72
CA ASP A 104 -21.24 -2.53 -1.50
C ASP A 104 -21.79 -3.87 -2.03
N GLY A 105 -22.32 -4.69 -1.12
CA GLY A 105 -23.09 -5.88 -1.42
C GLY A 105 -24.58 -5.57 -1.48
#